data_AF-A0A317Z9B7-F1
#
_entry.id   AF-A0A317Z9B7-F1
#
_cell.length_a   1.000
_cell.length_b   1.000
_cell.length_c   1.000
_cell.angle_alpha   90.00
_cell.angle_beta   90.00
_cell.angle_gamma   90.00
#
_symmetry.space_group_name_H-M   'P 1'
#
loop_
_entity.id
_entity.type
_entity.pdbx_description
1 polymer ?
#
loop_
_entity_poly.entity_id
_entity_poly.type
_entity_poly.pdbx_seq_one_letter_code
_entity_poly.pdbx_strand_id
1 'polypeptide(L)'
;MKHYTNVKRAFSIEDYEQKEVIRFETQGYFFTPEAFYELEPSGGIKGVRKSKELHHEIDEMITTATYYLKNEMKENGQYEYGRFPHFDRSISFYNILRHCSTTYSLIEGLSYLNEDIIEIQNAFTYIHQNAYYECGEVAYIYDTTRDINEIKLGQNAAYIFAVVEFIKNSEPNTGLLKRAQKVANGILNMIDTDTLETYHVLNYPELSVKEKFRIIYYDGEAALALLRLYQVDQNEKWLNAVIRMFDKFIAQNYWKYHDHWLSYCTNELVKIKPEARYIEFGLKNVSGYLDYIYHRETTFPTFLEMLTAAYQLIGNAKAMGFENTVRENIDEDFLVATLHHRANYQRAGYFYPEVAMYFKNPQRILGSFFIKHHGYRVRIDDIEHYLSGYIQYQSHFKPIT
;
A
#
# COMPACT_ATOMS: atom_id res chain seq x y z
N MET A 1 -20.22 14.29 -26.69
CA MET A 1 -19.90 15.33 -25.68
C MET A 1 -19.82 16.71 -26.36
N LYS A 2 -20.92 17.48 -26.35
CA LYS A 2 -21.00 18.85 -26.92
C LYS A 2 -21.54 19.87 -25.89
N HIS A 3 -21.47 19.56 -24.59
CA HIS A 3 -22.07 20.38 -23.53
C HIS A 3 -21.12 20.66 -22.36
N TYR A 4 -19.85 20.97 -22.64
CA TYR A 4 -19.08 21.76 -21.69
C TYR A 4 -19.44 23.21 -21.96
N THR A 5 -19.97 23.92 -20.96
CA THR A 5 -20.27 25.34 -21.07
C THR A 5 -19.00 26.10 -21.43
N ASN A 6 -19.04 27.00 -22.42
CA ASN A 6 -17.92 27.90 -22.77
C ASN A 6 -17.61 28.95 -21.67
N VAL A 7 -18.22 28.82 -20.49
CA VAL A 7 -18.02 29.68 -19.34
C VAL A 7 -16.64 29.39 -18.75
N LYS A 8 -15.65 30.19 -19.18
CA LYS A 8 -14.28 30.18 -18.65
C LYS A 8 -14.12 31.01 -17.37
N ARG A 9 -15.21 31.25 -16.64
CA ARG A 9 -15.15 32.05 -15.41
C ARG A 9 -14.76 31.11 -14.27
N ALA A 10 -13.54 31.25 -13.77
CA ALA A 10 -13.12 30.56 -12.57
C ALA A 10 -14.02 31.02 -11.41
N PHE A 11 -14.43 30.09 -10.55
CA PHE A 11 -15.11 30.43 -9.31
C PHE A 11 -14.12 31.17 -8.40
N SER A 12 -14.47 32.38 -7.94
CA SER A 12 -13.79 33.06 -6.84
C SER A 12 -14.79 33.32 -5.73
N ILE A 13 -14.39 33.10 -4.47
CA ILE A 13 -15.21 33.45 -3.30
C ILE A 13 -15.39 34.97 -3.21
N GLU A 14 -14.38 35.74 -3.62
CA GLU A 14 -14.39 37.20 -3.63
C GLU A 14 -15.50 37.76 -4.52
N ASP A 15 -15.83 37.07 -5.62
CA ASP A 15 -16.92 37.46 -6.54
C ASP A 15 -18.31 37.45 -5.85
N TYR A 16 -18.43 36.85 -4.67
CA TYR A 16 -19.65 36.73 -3.90
C TYR A 16 -19.61 37.47 -2.55
N GLU A 17 -18.55 38.23 -2.28
CA GLU A 17 -18.51 39.12 -1.12
C GLU A 17 -19.69 40.10 -1.16
N GLN A 18 -20.35 40.27 -0.02
CA GLN A 18 -21.51 41.16 0.16
C GLN A 18 -22.73 40.84 -0.73
N LYS A 19 -22.73 39.69 -1.42
CA LYS A 19 -23.90 39.21 -2.15
C LYS A 19 -24.75 38.32 -1.27
N GLU A 20 -26.06 38.38 -1.46
CA GLU A 20 -26.97 37.39 -0.90
C GLU A 20 -26.79 36.07 -1.65
N VAL A 21 -26.41 35.01 -0.91
CA VAL A 21 -26.18 33.67 -1.47
C VAL A 21 -27.20 32.72 -0.87
N ILE A 22 -27.96 32.06 -1.74
CA ILE A 22 -28.88 31.00 -1.32
C ILE A 22 -28.08 29.70 -1.16
N ARG A 23 -28.11 29.13 0.03
CA ARG A 23 -27.54 27.81 0.34
C ARG A 23 -28.67 26.79 0.42
N PHE A 24 -28.43 25.60 -0.12
CA PHE A 24 -29.34 24.47 0.01
C PHE A 24 -28.55 23.19 0.23
N GLU A 25 -29.17 22.24 0.92
CA GLU A 25 -28.64 20.89 1.07
C GLU A 25 -29.20 20.00 -0.03
N THR A 26 -28.43 18.98 -0.40
CA THR A 26 -28.80 18.05 -1.48
C THR A 26 -28.80 16.63 -0.95
N GLN A 27 -29.88 15.90 -1.20
CA GLN A 27 -29.94 14.46 -0.99
C GLN A 27 -29.82 13.74 -2.35
N GLY A 28 -28.97 12.73 -2.41
CA GLY A 28 -28.75 11.92 -3.62
C GLY A 28 -29.32 10.51 -3.47
N TYR A 29 -29.74 9.93 -4.58
CA TYR A 29 -30.19 8.54 -4.67
C TYR A 29 -29.69 7.93 -5.97
N PHE A 30 -29.23 6.68 -5.94
CA PHE A 30 -28.81 5.93 -7.10
C PHE A 30 -29.71 4.71 -7.29
N PHE A 31 -30.21 4.53 -8.52
CA PHE A 31 -31.16 3.48 -8.87
C PHE A 31 -30.55 2.60 -9.96
N THR A 32 -30.55 1.29 -9.73
CA THR A 32 -30.33 0.27 -10.76
C THR A 32 -31.61 -0.56 -10.90
N PRO A 33 -31.76 -1.39 -11.95
CA PRO A 33 -32.89 -2.31 -12.04
C PRO A 33 -33.01 -3.26 -10.83
N GLU A 34 -31.90 -3.55 -10.17
CA GLU A 34 -31.79 -4.51 -9.07
C GLU A 34 -31.82 -3.86 -7.67
N ALA A 35 -31.43 -2.58 -7.55
CA ALA A 35 -31.17 -1.97 -6.26
C ALA A 35 -31.42 -0.46 -6.19
N PHE A 36 -31.66 0.01 -4.96
CA PHE A 36 -31.80 1.42 -4.61
C PHE A 36 -30.81 1.77 -3.50
N TYR A 37 -30.01 2.81 -3.74
CA TYR A 37 -29.01 3.29 -2.79
C TYR A 37 -29.28 4.75 -2.44
N GLU A 38 -29.45 5.02 -1.15
CA GLU A 38 -29.38 6.37 -0.63
C GLU A 38 -27.91 6.79 -0.54
N LEU A 39 -27.59 7.98 -1.06
CA LEU A 39 -26.23 8.50 -1.07
C LEU A 39 -25.99 9.40 0.15
N GLU A 40 -24.75 9.48 0.59
CA GLU A 40 -24.34 10.36 1.68
C GLU A 40 -24.55 11.83 1.26
N PRO A 41 -25.28 12.66 2.03
CA PRO A 41 -25.65 14.02 1.63
C PRO A 41 -24.53 15.05 1.84
N SER A 42 -23.55 14.74 2.70
CA SER A 42 -22.55 15.69 3.18
C SER A 42 -21.21 15.00 3.52
N GLY A 43 -20.21 15.81 3.88
CA GLY A 43 -18.88 15.34 4.29
C GLY A 43 -18.02 14.81 3.14
N GLY A 44 -16.88 14.21 3.50
CA GLY A 44 -15.90 13.70 2.54
C GLY A 44 -16.36 12.51 1.70
N ILE A 45 -17.38 11.80 2.18
CA ILE A 45 -18.03 10.66 1.52
C ILE A 45 -19.29 11.06 0.71
N LYS A 46 -19.58 12.36 0.58
CA LYS A 46 -20.76 12.86 -0.16
C LYS A 46 -20.85 12.25 -1.56
N GLY A 47 -22.03 11.73 -1.90
CA GLY A 47 -22.30 11.12 -3.21
C GLY A 47 -21.91 9.64 -3.31
N VAL A 48 -21.35 9.04 -2.25
CA VAL A 48 -21.17 7.59 -2.13
C VAL A 48 -22.38 6.99 -1.43
N ARG A 49 -22.79 5.78 -1.77
CA ARG A 49 -23.88 5.07 -1.09
C ARG A 49 -23.65 4.96 0.43
N LYS A 50 -24.73 5.04 1.20
CA LYS A 50 -24.72 4.62 2.62
C LYS A 50 -24.52 3.11 2.68
N SER A 51 -23.57 2.65 3.50
CA SER A 51 -23.37 1.20 3.69
C SER A 51 -24.32 0.67 4.76
N LYS A 52 -24.87 -0.51 4.52
CA LYS A 52 -25.64 -1.27 5.53
C LYS A 52 -24.85 -2.48 6.04
N GLU A 53 -24.06 -3.10 5.16
CA GLU A 53 -23.26 -4.29 5.42
C GLU A 53 -21.81 -4.01 5.01
N LEU A 54 -21.09 -3.21 5.81
CA LEU A 54 -19.76 -2.70 5.45
C LEU A 54 -18.77 -3.82 5.12
N HIS A 55 -18.80 -4.93 5.86
CA HIS A 55 -17.90 -6.05 5.60
C HIS A 55 -18.19 -6.73 4.26
N HIS A 56 -19.46 -6.91 3.89
CA HIS A 56 -19.81 -7.47 2.58
C HIS A 56 -19.36 -6.53 1.46
N GLU A 57 -19.57 -5.22 1.63
CA GLU A 57 -19.15 -4.23 0.66
C GLU A 57 -17.62 -4.15 0.51
N ILE A 58 -16.87 -4.33 1.60
CA ILE A 58 -15.41 -4.45 1.56
C ILE A 58 -14.97 -5.70 0.77
N ASP A 59 -15.64 -6.83 0.93
CA ASP A 59 -15.36 -8.04 0.13
C ASP A 59 -15.58 -7.78 -1.37
N GLU A 60 -16.67 -7.11 -1.73
CA GLU A 60 -16.92 -6.73 -3.13
C GLU A 60 -15.84 -5.80 -3.68
N MET A 61 -15.41 -4.81 -2.88
CA MET A 61 -14.32 -3.90 -3.26
C MET A 61 -12.99 -4.63 -3.43
N ILE A 62 -12.63 -5.55 -2.52
CA ILE A 62 -11.42 -6.38 -2.64
C ILE A 62 -11.50 -7.22 -3.93
N THR A 63 -12.65 -7.88 -4.16
CA THR A 63 -12.86 -8.75 -5.33
C THR A 63 -12.66 -7.98 -6.63
N THR A 64 -13.39 -6.87 -6.78
CA THR A 64 -13.36 -6.08 -8.02
C THR A 64 -12.02 -5.37 -8.24
N ALA A 65 -11.38 -4.86 -7.20
CA ALA A 65 -10.06 -4.23 -7.33
C ALA A 65 -8.96 -5.25 -7.64
N THR A 66 -9.05 -6.48 -7.11
CA THR A 66 -8.16 -7.59 -7.46
C THR A 66 -8.29 -7.94 -8.93
N TYR A 67 -9.52 -8.12 -9.44
CA TYR A 67 -9.74 -8.37 -10.86
C TYR A 67 -9.34 -7.19 -11.75
N TYR A 68 -9.52 -5.96 -11.28
CA TYR A 68 -9.02 -4.78 -11.98
C TYR A 68 -7.51 -4.87 -12.16
N LEU A 69 -6.74 -5.10 -11.09
CA LEU A 69 -5.28 -5.25 -11.18
C LEU A 69 -4.86 -6.40 -12.10
N LYS A 70 -5.51 -7.56 -11.97
CA LYS A 70 -5.29 -8.72 -12.84
C LYS A 70 -5.47 -8.34 -14.32
N ASN A 71 -6.54 -7.63 -14.65
CA ASN A 71 -6.85 -7.20 -16.01
C ASN A 71 -5.94 -6.09 -16.54
N GLU A 72 -5.26 -5.34 -15.67
CA GLU A 72 -4.24 -4.38 -16.10
C GLU A 72 -2.91 -5.07 -16.44
N MET A 73 -2.69 -6.34 -16.04
CA MET A 73 -1.52 -7.11 -16.43
C MET A 73 -1.66 -7.63 -17.86
N LYS A 74 -0.71 -7.28 -18.72
CA LYS A 74 -0.64 -7.79 -20.11
C LYS A 74 -0.08 -9.22 -20.14
N GLU A 75 -0.24 -9.88 -21.28
CA GLU A 75 0.33 -11.22 -21.53
C GLU A 75 1.84 -11.31 -21.28
N ASN A 76 2.59 -10.23 -21.56
CA ASN A 76 4.04 -10.18 -21.29
C ASN A 76 4.40 -9.90 -19.82
N GLY A 77 3.41 -9.82 -18.93
CA GLY A 77 3.57 -9.53 -17.51
C GLY A 77 3.64 -8.05 -17.15
N GLN A 78 3.74 -7.14 -18.11
CA GLN A 78 3.77 -5.70 -17.83
C GLN A 78 2.36 -5.20 -17.50
N TYR A 79 2.20 -4.48 -16.39
CA TYR A 79 0.96 -3.75 -16.11
C TYR A 79 0.76 -2.53 -17.02
N GLU A 80 -0.49 -2.19 -17.31
CA GLU A 80 -0.91 -0.83 -17.61
C GLU A 80 -0.78 0.02 -16.32
N TYR A 81 0.09 1.03 -16.33
CA TYR A 81 0.50 1.71 -15.08
C TYR A 81 -0.63 2.46 -14.36
N GLY A 82 -1.55 3.02 -15.14
CA GLY A 82 -2.64 3.82 -14.60
C GLY A 82 -3.28 4.73 -15.64
N ARG A 83 -4.27 5.50 -15.22
CA ARG A 83 -5.07 6.38 -16.09
C ARG A 83 -5.58 7.62 -15.38
N PHE A 84 -5.93 8.62 -16.19
CA PHE A 84 -6.70 9.80 -15.81
C PHE A 84 -8.15 9.64 -16.29
N PRO A 85 -9.09 9.24 -15.41
CA PRO A 85 -10.43 8.84 -15.83
C PRO A 85 -11.25 9.95 -16.49
N HIS A 86 -11.03 11.21 -16.10
CA HIS A 86 -11.70 12.37 -16.71
C HIS A 86 -11.55 12.42 -18.23
N PHE A 87 -10.42 11.93 -18.72
CA PHE A 87 -10.05 12.01 -20.14
C PHE A 87 -9.93 10.65 -20.81
N ASP A 88 -10.12 9.55 -20.06
CA ASP A 88 -9.83 8.17 -20.49
C ASP A 88 -8.45 8.10 -21.17
N ARG A 89 -7.42 8.57 -20.46
CA ARG A 89 -6.03 8.62 -20.94
C ARG A 89 -5.14 7.79 -20.03
N SER A 90 -4.35 6.89 -20.61
CA SER A 90 -3.31 6.17 -19.88
C SER A 90 -2.20 7.11 -19.41
N ILE A 91 -1.55 6.74 -18.31
CA ILE A 91 -0.35 7.41 -17.80
C ILE A 91 0.85 6.88 -18.59
N SER A 92 1.60 7.78 -19.25
CA SER A 92 2.80 7.47 -20.05
C SER A 92 4.09 7.37 -19.22
N PHE A 93 3.97 6.83 -18.00
CA PHE A 93 5.07 6.63 -17.06
C PHE A 93 5.02 5.19 -16.55
N TYR A 94 6.18 4.64 -16.23
CA TYR A 94 6.30 3.32 -15.64
C TYR A 94 7.36 3.34 -14.56
N ASN A 95 7.17 2.58 -13.49
CA ASN A 95 8.12 2.46 -12.40
C ASN A 95 8.15 1.01 -11.95
N ILE A 96 9.33 0.37 -12.04
CA ILE A 96 9.45 -1.05 -11.71
C ILE A 96 9.24 -1.33 -10.21
N LEU A 97 9.46 -0.34 -9.33
CA LEU A 97 9.12 -0.46 -7.91
C LEU A 97 7.64 -0.80 -7.77
N ARG A 98 6.80 -0.02 -8.47
CA ARG A 98 5.36 -0.14 -8.45
C ARG A 98 4.87 -1.41 -9.12
N HIS A 99 5.56 -1.87 -10.16
CA HIS A 99 5.32 -3.20 -10.71
C HIS A 99 5.48 -4.26 -9.62
N CYS A 100 6.59 -4.24 -8.87
CA CYS A 100 6.87 -5.25 -7.86
C CYS A 100 5.86 -5.19 -6.70
N SER A 101 5.59 -4.00 -6.16
CA SER A 101 4.65 -3.83 -5.04
C SER A 101 3.20 -4.16 -5.44
N THR A 102 2.80 -3.84 -6.67
CA THR A 102 1.47 -4.22 -7.18
C THR A 102 1.37 -5.74 -7.33
N THR A 103 2.40 -6.40 -7.86
CA THR A 103 2.45 -7.86 -7.94
C THR A 103 2.29 -8.51 -6.57
N TYR A 104 2.95 -7.96 -5.54
CA TYR A 104 2.74 -8.38 -4.15
C TYR A 104 1.26 -8.29 -3.74
N SER A 105 0.62 -7.11 -3.88
CA SER A 105 -0.78 -6.93 -3.48
C SER A 105 -1.78 -7.74 -4.31
N LEU A 106 -1.47 -8.02 -5.58
CA LEU A 106 -2.31 -8.85 -6.45
C LEU A 106 -2.29 -10.30 -5.99
N ILE A 107 -1.14 -10.80 -5.52
CA ILE A 107 -1.05 -12.12 -4.88
C ILE A 107 -1.91 -12.14 -3.61
N GLU A 108 -1.80 -11.13 -2.75
CA GLU A 108 -2.65 -11.03 -1.54
C GLU A 108 -4.14 -11.06 -1.90
N GLY A 109 -4.55 -10.30 -2.92
CA GLY A 109 -5.93 -10.27 -3.40
C GLY A 109 -6.42 -11.62 -3.93
N LEU A 110 -5.64 -12.27 -4.80
CA LEU A 110 -6.00 -13.60 -5.34
C LEU A 110 -6.05 -14.66 -4.24
N SER A 111 -5.10 -14.65 -3.31
CA SER A 111 -5.11 -15.53 -2.13
C SER A 111 -6.34 -15.28 -1.26
N TYR A 112 -6.73 -14.03 -1.04
CA TYR A 112 -7.95 -13.69 -0.30
C TYR A 112 -9.20 -14.27 -0.96
N LEU A 113 -9.26 -14.26 -2.30
CA LEU A 113 -10.34 -14.84 -3.09
C LEU A 113 -10.25 -16.36 -3.25
N ASN A 114 -9.19 -17.00 -2.74
CA ASN A 114 -8.86 -18.41 -2.95
C ASN A 114 -8.72 -18.78 -4.45
N GLU A 115 -8.12 -17.87 -5.24
CA GLU A 115 -7.84 -18.08 -6.66
C GLU A 115 -6.38 -18.46 -6.92
N ASP A 116 -6.14 -19.12 -8.05
CA ASP A 116 -4.80 -19.48 -8.50
C ASP A 116 -3.99 -18.23 -8.89
N ILE A 117 -2.71 -18.24 -8.52
CA ILE A 117 -1.74 -17.19 -8.77
C ILE A 117 -0.77 -17.55 -9.90
N ILE A 118 -0.99 -18.63 -10.65
CA ILE A 118 -0.08 -19.09 -11.71
C ILE A 118 0.23 -18.02 -12.77
N GLU A 119 -0.76 -17.20 -13.15
CA GLU A 119 -0.59 -16.12 -14.13
C GLU A 119 0.36 -15.02 -13.64
N ILE A 120 0.59 -14.91 -12.32
CA ILE A 120 1.53 -13.95 -11.72
C ILE A 120 2.99 -14.24 -12.11
N GLN A 121 3.29 -15.47 -12.57
CA GLN A 121 4.60 -15.79 -13.13
C GLN A 121 4.98 -14.90 -14.32
N ASN A 122 4.00 -14.37 -15.05
CA ASN A 122 4.24 -13.42 -16.15
C ASN A 122 4.84 -12.12 -15.62
N ALA A 123 4.36 -11.59 -14.49
CA ALA A 123 4.93 -10.40 -13.85
C ALA A 123 6.40 -10.63 -13.47
N PHE A 124 6.73 -11.77 -12.86
CA PHE A 124 8.13 -12.11 -12.57
C PHE A 124 8.98 -12.25 -13.83
N THR A 125 8.44 -12.85 -14.89
CA THR A 125 9.11 -12.96 -16.19
C THR A 125 9.46 -11.58 -16.73
N TYR A 126 8.53 -10.62 -16.66
CA TYR A 126 8.77 -9.24 -17.05
C TYR A 126 9.90 -8.61 -16.24
N ILE A 127 9.87 -8.73 -14.91
CA ILE A 127 10.92 -8.20 -14.02
C ILE A 127 12.28 -8.79 -14.39
N HIS A 128 12.37 -10.12 -14.56
CA HIS A 128 13.65 -10.79 -14.81
C HIS A 128 14.25 -10.44 -16.17
N GLN A 129 13.41 -10.19 -17.18
CA GLN A 129 13.86 -9.81 -18.51
C GLN A 129 14.25 -8.32 -18.61
N ASN A 130 13.60 -7.44 -17.85
CA ASN A 130 13.67 -5.99 -18.09
C ASN A 130 14.28 -5.18 -16.94
N ALA A 131 14.47 -5.78 -15.76
CA ALA A 131 14.85 -5.04 -14.55
C ALA A 131 15.73 -5.81 -13.56
N TYR A 132 16.03 -7.09 -13.80
CA TYR A 132 16.87 -7.87 -12.91
C TYR A 132 18.33 -7.84 -13.36
N TYR A 133 19.21 -7.32 -12.51
CA TYR A 133 20.65 -7.23 -12.78
C TYR A 133 21.42 -8.16 -11.86
N GLU A 134 22.02 -9.21 -12.42
CA GLU A 134 22.80 -10.20 -11.68
C GLU A 134 24.30 -9.88 -11.74
N CYS A 135 24.95 -9.87 -10.57
CA CYS A 135 26.38 -9.57 -10.42
C CYS A 135 27.06 -10.62 -9.54
N GLY A 136 27.05 -11.89 -10.00
CA GLY A 136 27.58 -13.02 -9.22
C GLY A 136 26.65 -13.42 -8.07
N GLU A 137 27.11 -13.27 -6.83
CA GLU A 137 26.37 -13.67 -5.61
C GLU A 137 25.33 -12.64 -5.16
N VAL A 138 25.30 -11.48 -5.81
CA VAL A 138 24.31 -10.42 -5.56
C VAL A 138 23.52 -10.13 -6.82
N ALA A 139 22.32 -9.58 -6.64
CA ALA A 139 21.51 -9.06 -7.71
C ALA A 139 20.77 -7.80 -7.25
N TYR A 140 20.26 -7.04 -8.20
CA TYR A 140 19.48 -5.83 -7.94
C TYR A 140 18.31 -5.73 -8.92
N ILE A 141 17.28 -4.99 -8.51
CA ILE A 141 16.23 -4.51 -9.38
C ILE A 141 16.57 -3.09 -9.80
N TYR A 142 16.78 -2.90 -11.10
CA TYR A 142 17.13 -1.61 -11.70
C TYR A 142 15.95 -1.05 -12.50
N ASP A 143 16.01 0.24 -12.74
CA ASP A 143 15.03 0.98 -13.52
C ASP A 143 15.73 1.88 -14.53
N THR A 144 15.56 1.54 -15.81
CA THR A 144 16.05 2.30 -16.96
C THR A 144 14.93 3.13 -17.61
N THR A 145 13.74 3.18 -17.02
CA THR A 145 12.63 3.95 -17.61
C THR A 145 13.02 5.43 -17.66
N ARG A 146 12.79 6.07 -18.82
CA ARG A 146 13.16 7.48 -19.06
C ARG A 146 14.63 7.79 -18.75
N ASP A 147 15.53 6.84 -19.01
CA ASP A 147 16.97 7.00 -18.88
C ASP A 147 17.44 7.36 -17.44
N ILE A 148 16.63 7.07 -16.41
CA ILE A 148 17.01 7.39 -15.02
C ILE A 148 18.20 6.55 -14.52
N ASN A 149 18.28 5.30 -14.99
CA ASN A 149 19.33 4.32 -14.71
C ASN A 149 19.66 4.20 -13.22
N GLU A 150 18.69 3.76 -12.42
CA GLU A 150 18.80 3.70 -10.97
C GLU A 150 18.45 2.34 -10.39
N ILE A 151 19.11 1.98 -9.30
CA ILE A 151 18.68 0.94 -8.37
C ILE A 151 18.26 1.63 -7.09
N LYS A 152 17.00 1.48 -6.68
CA LYS A 152 16.46 2.05 -5.45
C LYS A 152 16.32 0.97 -4.39
N LEU A 153 16.62 1.29 -3.12
CA LEU A 153 16.49 0.34 -2.01
C LEU A 153 15.08 -0.28 -1.95
N GLY A 154 14.04 0.54 -2.06
CA GLY A 154 12.64 0.08 -2.11
C GLY A 154 12.29 -0.80 -3.31
N GLN A 155 12.98 -0.68 -4.46
CA GLN A 155 12.76 -1.57 -5.62
C GLN A 155 13.19 -3.00 -5.31
N ASN A 156 14.34 -3.14 -4.65
CA ASN A 156 14.85 -4.44 -4.22
C ASN A 156 13.93 -5.07 -3.16
N ALA A 157 13.48 -4.26 -2.19
CA ALA A 157 12.55 -4.71 -1.16
C ALA A 157 11.20 -5.17 -1.73
N ALA A 158 10.58 -4.37 -2.61
CA ALA A 158 9.31 -4.70 -3.24
C ALA A 158 9.36 -6.00 -4.06
N TYR A 159 10.49 -6.29 -4.73
CA TYR A 159 10.67 -7.56 -5.42
C TYR A 159 10.69 -8.75 -4.46
N ILE A 160 11.38 -8.62 -3.33
CA ILE A 160 11.41 -9.68 -2.30
C ILE A 160 10.01 -9.87 -1.72
N PHE A 161 9.23 -8.81 -1.49
CA PHE A 161 7.83 -8.94 -1.06
C PHE A 161 7.02 -9.80 -2.01
N ALA A 162 7.05 -9.47 -3.31
CA ALA A 162 6.33 -10.23 -4.32
C ALA A 162 6.77 -11.69 -4.36
N VAL A 163 8.08 -11.97 -4.34
CA VAL A 163 8.60 -13.35 -4.37
C VAL A 163 8.20 -14.14 -3.12
N VAL A 164 8.36 -13.56 -1.93
CA VAL A 164 8.02 -14.23 -0.68
C VAL A 164 6.53 -14.53 -0.63
N GLU A 165 5.69 -13.57 -1.00
CA GLU A 165 4.24 -13.76 -1.00
C GLU A 165 3.81 -14.82 -2.04
N PHE A 166 4.44 -14.83 -3.21
CA PHE A 166 4.20 -15.88 -4.20
C PHE A 166 4.55 -17.26 -3.65
N ILE A 167 5.75 -17.42 -3.06
CA ILE A 167 6.21 -18.70 -2.49
C ILE A 167 5.31 -19.20 -1.37
N LYS A 168 4.76 -18.29 -0.54
CA LYS A 168 3.82 -18.66 0.54
C LYS A 168 2.50 -19.22 0.02
N ASN A 169 2.11 -18.83 -1.20
CA ASN A 169 0.81 -19.14 -1.79
C ASN A 169 0.90 -20.05 -3.03
N SER A 170 2.09 -20.54 -3.38
CA SER A 170 2.33 -21.43 -4.54
C SER A 170 3.05 -22.71 -4.15
N GLU A 171 3.19 -23.62 -5.11
CA GLU A 171 4.19 -24.69 -5.00
C GLU A 171 5.61 -24.11 -4.81
N PRO A 172 6.53 -24.84 -4.14
CA PRO A 172 7.89 -24.35 -3.91
C PRO A 172 8.60 -23.93 -5.19
N ASN A 173 9.01 -22.66 -5.28
CA ASN A 173 9.74 -22.12 -6.42
C ASN A 173 11.19 -21.80 -6.06
N THR A 174 12.08 -22.80 -6.18
CA THR A 174 13.50 -22.66 -5.84
C THR A 174 14.24 -21.64 -6.70
N GLY A 175 13.81 -21.43 -7.95
CA GLY A 175 14.39 -20.44 -8.85
C GLY A 175 14.12 -19.01 -8.38
N LEU A 176 12.87 -18.70 -8.06
CA LEU A 176 12.48 -17.41 -7.48
C LEU A 176 13.16 -17.17 -6.14
N LEU A 177 13.18 -18.17 -5.26
CA LEU A 177 13.83 -18.06 -3.96
C LEU A 177 15.32 -17.67 -4.10
N LYS A 178 16.06 -18.35 -4.98
CA LYS A 178 17.48 -18.03 -5.24
C LYS A 178 17.67 -16.59 -5.75
N ARG A 179 16.78 -16.11 -6.61
CA ARG A 179 16.85 -14.72 -7.10
C ARG A 179 16.57 -13.72 -5.97
N ALA A 180 15.56 -13.96 -5.14
CA ALA A 180 15.28 -13.13 -3.97
C ALA A 180 16.45 -13.11 -2.98
N GLN A 181 17.12 -14.24 -2.75
CA GLN A 181 18.33 -14.31 -1.92
C GLN A 181 19.49 -13.48 -2.47
N LYS A 182 19.71 -13.49 -3.80
CA LYS A 182 20.70 -12.61 -4.44
C LYS A 182 20.32 -11.13 -4.30
N VAL A 183 19.05 -10.78 -4.45
CA VAL A 183 18.56 -9.41 -4.23
C VAL A 183 18.69 -8.98 -2.77
N ALA A 184 18.44 -9.88 -1.81
CA ALA A 184 18.65 -9.62 -0.39
C ALA A 184 20.13 -9.38 -0.07
N ASN A 185 21.07 -10.10 -0.70
CA ASN A 185 22.49 -9.76 -0.61
C ASN A 185 22.79 -8.36 -1.18
N GLY A 186 22.13 -7.98 -2.28
CA GLY A 186 22.19 -6.62 -2.82
C GLY A 186 21.73 -5.56 -1.81
N ILE A 187 20.62 -5.81 -1.11
CA ILE A 187 20.14 -4.94 -0.01
C ILE A 187 21.20 -4.80 1.09
N LEU A 188 21.86 -5.89 1.50
CA LEU A 188 22.92 -5.82 2.51
C LEU A 188 24.11 -4.96 2.05
N ASN A 189 24.46 -4.97 0.76
CA ASN A 189 25.51 -4.09 0.21
C ASN A 189 25.08 -2.62 0.17
N MET A 190 23.79 -2.33 0.29
CA MET A 190 23.25 -0.97 0.40
C MET A 190 23.14 -0.50 1.85
N ILE A 191 23.65 -1.27 2.82
CA ILE A 191 23.72 -0.90 4.24
C ILE A 191 25.19 -0.78 4.64
N ASP A 192 25.57 0.40 5.11
CA ASP A 192 26.89 0.65 5.65
C ASP A 192 27.10 -0.18 6.94
N THR A 193 28.11 -1.05 6.95
CA THR A 193 28.29 -2.02 8.03
C THR A 193 28.74 -1.41 9.34
N ASP A 194 29.31 -0.21 9.33
CA ASP A 194 29.83 0.45 10.53
C ASP A 194 28.79 1.39 11.13
N THR A 195 28.13 2.16 10.27
CA THR A 195 27.18 3.21 10.68
C THR A 195 25.71 2.78 10.65
N LEU A 196 25.39 1.68 9.96
CA LEU A 196 24.02 1.24 9.66
C LEU A 196 23.23 2.25 8.82
N GLU A 197 23.91 3.17 8.16
CA GLU A 197 23.29 4.06 7.17
C GLU A 197 22.94 3.29 5.91
N THR A 198 21.71 3.48 5.43
CA THR A 198 21.23 2.91 4.17
C THR A 198 21.58 3.84 3.02
N TYR A 199 21.93 3.27 1.88
CA TYR A 199 22.09 3.98 0.62
C TYR A 199 20.83 3.79 -0.21
N HIS A 200 20.02 4.85 -0.35
CA HIS A 200 18.70 4.72 -0.96
C HIS A 200 18.77 4.49 -2.47
N VAL A 201 19.82 4.97 -3.15
CA VAL A 201 19.92 4.92 -4.61
C VAL A 201 21.35 4.67 -5.07
N LEU A 202 21.53 3.68 -5.95
CA LEU A 202 22.76 3.45 -6.69
C LEU A 202 22.59 3.81 -8.17
N ASN A 203 23.68 4.21 -8.82
CA ASN A 203 23.73 4.30 -10.28
C ASN A 203 23.73 2.88 -10.89
N TYR A 204 22.95 2.68 -11.94
CA TYR A 204 23.02 1.49 -12.77
C TYR A 204 23.73 1.81 -14.09
N PRO A 205 24.66 0.97 -14.57
CA PRO A 205 25.11 -0.31 -14.01
C PRO A 205 26.29 -0.22 -13.01
N GLU A 206 26.85 0.96 -12.73
CA GLU A 206 28.14 1.09 -12.02
C GLU A 206 28.10 0.74 -10.53
N LEU A 207 26.91 0.68 -9.94
CA LEU A 207 26.65 0.42 -8.51
C LEU A 207 27.29 1.45 -7.55
N SER A 208 27.73 2.59 -8.06
CA SER A 208 28.19 3.71 -7.23
C SER A 208 27.00 4.35 -6.50
N VAL A 209 27.21 4.79 -5.26
CA VAL A 209 26.18 5.49 -4.49
C VAL A 209 25.79 6.78 -5.20
N LYS A 210 24.53 6.89 -5.60
CA LYS A 210 23.95 8.08 -6.25
C LYS A 210 23.35 9.02 -5.20
N GLU A 211 22.51 8.48 -4.32
CA GLU A 211 21.87 9.23 -3.24
C GLU A 211 21.86 8.39 -1.96
N LYS A 212 22.36 8.98 -0.86
CA LYS A 212 22.29 8.34 0.45
C LYS A 212 20.86 8.27 0.95
N PHE A 213 20.10 9.35 0.80
CA PHE A 213 18.71 9.43 1.25
C PHE A 213 17.82 9.99 0.14
N ARG A 214 16.65 9.38 -0.06
CA ARG A 214 15.64 9.85 -1.02
C ARG A 214 14.24 9.93 -0.43
N ILE A 215 13.81 8.87 0.24
CA ILE A 215 12.48 8.77 0.84
C ILE A 215 12.55 7.86 2.06
N ILE A 216 11.90 8.27 3.14
CA ILE A 216 12.05 7.64 4.46
C ILE A 216 11.59 6.17 4.50
N TYR A 217 10.64 5.80 3.65
CA TYR A 217 10.01 4.46 3.62
C TYR A 217 10.95 3.33 3.20
N TYR A 218 12.05 3.64 2.49
CA TYR A 218 12.96 2.60 1.96
C TYR A 218 13.65 1.79 3.05
N ASP A 219 13.90 2.41 4.21
CA ASP A 219 14.52 1.74 5.35
C ASP A 219 13.58 0.69 5.94
N GLY A 220 12.31 1.03 6.12
CA GLY A 220 11.26 0.12 6.59
C GLY A 220 10.99 -1.00 5.59
N GLU A 221 10.92 -0.68 4.30
CA GLU A 221 10.74 -1.68 3.24
C GLU A 221 11.89 -2.70 3.23
N ALA A 222 13.15 -2.23 3.31
CA ALA A 222 14.32 -3.11 3.32
C ALA A 222 14.35 -4.03 4.55
N ALA A 223 14.07 -3.50 5.74
CA ALA A 223 14.01 -4.30 6.96
C ALA A 223 12.91 -5.37 6.87
N LEU A 224 11.71 -5.00 6.41
CA LEU A 224 10.61 -5.95 6.24
C LEU A 224 10.96 -7.03 5.21
N ALA A 225 11.61 -6.67 4.10
CA ALA A 225 11.94 -7.61 3.03
C ALA A 225 12.90 -8.69 3.52
N LEU A 226 13.95 -8.29 4.24
CA LEU A 226 14.90 -9.21 4.86
C LEU A 226 14.23 -10.11 5.89
N LEU A 227 13.34 -9.55 6.73
CA LEU A 227 12.62 -10.31 7.75
C LEU A 227 11.67 -11.35 7.15
N ARG A 228 10.93 -10.97 6.11
CA ARG A 228 10.02 -11.89 5.38
C ARG A 228 10.78 -12.98 4.67
N LEU A 229 11.95 -12.68 4.10
CA LEU A 229 12.80 -13.70 3.49
C LEU A 229 13.36 -14.68 4.55
N TYR A 230 13.77 -14.17 5.71
CA TYR A 230 14.17 -15.02 6.84
C TYR A 230 13.08 -16.01 7.24
N GLN A 231 11.82 -15.59 7.31
CA GLN A 231 10.72 -16.49 7.64
C GLN A 231 10.58 -17.65 6.64
N VAL A 232 11.04 -17.48 5.40
CA VAL A 232 11.01 -18.52 4.35
C VAL A 232 12.25 -19.42 4.39
N ASP A 233 13.45 -18.85 4.46
CA ASP A 233 14.71 -19.60 4.29
C ASP A 233 15.50 -19.85 5.58
N GLN A 234 15.07 -19.26 6.69
CA GLN A 234 15.68 -19.35 8.03
C GLN A 234 17.17 -18.96 8.05
N ASN A 235 17.63 -18.13 7.11
CA ASN A 235 19.01 -17.68 7.08
C ASN A 235 19.22 -16.51 8.05
N GLU A 236 19.85 -16.82 9.18
CA GLU A 236 20.12 -15.89 10.29
C GLU A 236 20.82 -14.58 9.88
N LYS A 237 21.53 -14.55 8.75
CA LYS A 237 22.14 -13.31 8.25
C LYS A 237 21.11 -12.20 8.04
N TRP A 238 19.92 -12.55 7.52
CA TRP A 238 18.85 -11.58 7.28
C TRP A 238 18.28 -11.04 8.59
N LEU A 239 17.96 -11.92 9.54
CA LEU A 239 17.43 -11.54 10.86
C LEU A 239 18.43 -10.65 11.62
N ASN A 240 19.72 -11.00 11.61
CA ASN A 240 20.76 -10.20 12.25
C ASN A 240 20.86 -8.80 11.65
N ALA A 241 20.70 -8.64 10.34
CA ALA A 241 20.66 -7.32 9.71
C ALA A 241 19.44 -6.51 10.17
N VAL A 242 18.25 -7.13 10.22
CA VAL A 242 17.02 -6.49 10.70
C VAL A 242 17.15 -6.02 12.14
N ILE A 243 17.70 -6.85 13.03
CA ILE A 243 17.91 -6.47 14.45
C ILE A 243 18.80 -5.24 14.55
N ARG A 244 19.92 -5.19 13.80
CA ARG A 244 20.81 -4.03 13.78
C ARG A 244 20.12 -2.78 13.23
N MET A 245 19.34 -2.92 12.16
CA MET A 245 18.54 -1.80 11.63
C MET A 245 17.54 -1.28 12.68
N PHE A 246 16.87 -2.17 13.41
CA PHE A 246 15.96 -1.78 14.50
C PHE A 246 16.67 -1.09 15.66
N ASP A 247 17.89 -1.49 16.01
CA ASP A 247 18.70 -0.77 17.01
C ASP A 247 18.90 0.69 16.60
N LYS A 248 19.22 0.94 15.31
CA LYS A 248 19.29 2.31 14.76
C LYS A 248 17.93 3.00 14.77
N PHE A 249 16.86 2.35 14.30
CA PHE A 249 15.52 2.93 14.22
C PHE A 249 15.01 3.39 15.59
N ILE A 250 15.23 2.58 16.63
CA ILE A 250 14.90 2.94 18.01
C ILE A 250 15.78 4.11 18.46
N ALA A 251 17.10 4.02 18.30
CA ALA A 251 18.03 5.07 18.74
C ALA A 251 17.75 6.43 18.09
N GLN A 252 17.28 6.44 16.83
CA GLN A 252 17.01 7.66 16.07
C GLN A 252 15.51 8.06 16.06
N ASN A 253 14.67 7.38 16.83
CA ASN A 253 13.23 7.64 16.93
C ASN A 253 12.51 7.63 15.58
N TYR A 254 12.76 6.61 14.75
CA TYR A 254 12.13 6.47 13.43
C TYR A 254 10.60 6.40 13.46
N TRP A 255 10.01 6.00 14.59
CA TRP A 255 8.56 5.99 14.81
C TRP A 255 7.89 7.36 14.57
N LYS A 256 8.63 8.47 14.64
CA LYS A 256 8.12 9.82 14.34
C LYS A 256 7.72 10.03 12.87
N TYR A 257 8.13 9.13 11.98
CA TYR A 257 7.85 9.21 10.55
C TYR A 257 6.54 8.51 10.16
N HIS A 258 5.91 7.77 11.08
CA HIS A 258 4.61 7.11 10.87
C HIS A 258 4.62 6.21 9.63
N ASP A 259 5.67 5.39 9.50
CA ASP A 259 5.87 4.50 8.35
C ASP A 259 5.12 3.18 8.54
N HIS A 260 4.11 2.96 7.70
CA HIS A 260 3.36 1.69 7.66
C HIS A 260 4.25 0.44 7.43
N TRP A 261 5.34 0.53 6.68
CA TRP A 261 6.25 -0.62 6.47
C TRP A 261 6.96 -1.01 7.75
N LEU A 262 7.34 -0.03 8.59
CA LEU A 262 7.87 -0.28 9.92
C LEU A 262 6.82 -0.87 10.86
N SER A 263 5.54 -0.52 10.71
CA SER A 263 4.47 -1.18 11.46
C SER A 263 4.36 -2.67 11.12
N TYR A 264 4.37 -3.04 9.83
CA TYR A 264 4.43 -4.45 9.41
C TYR A 264 5.67 -5.15 9.96
N CYS A 265 6.84 -4.53 9.78
CA CYS A 265 8.11 -5.13 10.19
C CYS A 265 8.16 -5.36 11.69
N THR A 266 7.70 -4.39 12.48
CA THR A 266 7.68 -4.51 13.95
C THR A 266 6.74 -5.62 14.40
N ASN A 267 5.53 -5.70 13.82
CA ASN A 267 4.56 -6.75 14.13
C ASN A 267 5.11 -8.15 13.80
N GLU A 268 5.85 -8.29 12.70
CA GLU A 268 6.50 -9.56 12.35
C GLU A 268 7.73 -9.85 13.24
N LEU A 269 8.53 -8.84 13.58
CA LEU A 269 9.74 -9.01 14.38
C LEU A 269 9.41 -9.46 15.81
N VAL A 270 8.37 -8.87 16.42
CA VAL A 270 7.95 -9.21 17.79
C VAL A 270 7.52 -10.69 17.91
N LYS A 271 6.97 -11.28 16.83
CA LYS A 271 6.62 -12.72 16.81
C LYS A 271 7.86 -13.63 16.88
N ILE A 272 9.00 -13.15 16.39
CA ILE A 272 10.27 -13.89 16.36
C ILE A 272 11.11 -13.58 17.61
N LYS A 273 11.16 -12.31 18.00
CA LYS A 273 11.97 -11.79 19.11
C LYS A 273 11.13 -10.82 19.96
N PRO A 274 10.33 -11.35 20.91
CA PRO A 274 9.42 -10.54 21.69
C PRO A 274 10.17 -9.73 22.76
N GLU A 275 10.37 -8.43 22.48
CA GLU A 275 11.01 -7.49 23.41
C GLU A 275 10.17 -6.22 23.55
N ALA A 276 10.07 -5.71 24.78
CA ALA A 276 9.29 -4.51 25.10
C ALA A 276 9.69 -3.30 24.24
N ARG A 277 10.98 -3.15 23.92
CA ARG A 277 11.48 -2.02 23.11
C ARG A 277 10.95 -2.03 21.67
N TYR A 278 10.73 -3.20 21.07
CA TYR A 278 10.16 -3.30 19.72
C TYR A 278 8.66 -3.02 19.76
N ILE A 279 7.96 -3.54 20.78
CA ILE A 279 6.53 -3.27 20.99
C ILE A 279 6.30 -1.77 21.19
N GLU A 280 7.06 -1.14 22.09
CA GLU A 280 7.03 0.30 22.34
C GLU A 280 7.27 1.10 21.06
N PHE A 281 8.30 0.73 20.28
CA PHE A 281 8.60 1.37 19.00
C PHE A 281 7.41 1.29 18.02
N GLY A 282 6.82 0.10 17.85
CA GLY A 282 5.69 -0.10 16.95
C GLY A 282 4.44 0.66 17.37
N LEU A 283 4.15 0.72 18.67
CA LEU A 283 3.01 1.48 19.20
C LEU A 283 3.22 3.00 19.06
N LYS A 284 4.44 3.51 19.33
CA LYS A 284 4.79 4.92 19.11
C LYS A 284 4.70 5.35 17.64
N ASN A 285 4.83 4.41 16.70
CA ASN A 285 4.69 4.71 15.28
C ASN A 285 3.29 5.19 14.91
N VAL A 286 2.28 4.90 15.73
CA VAL A 286 0.88 5.28 15.48
C VAL A 286 0.27 6.15 16.58
N SER A 287 0.63 5.97 17.85
CA SER A 287 -0.12 6.54 18.98
C SER A 287 -0.20 8.07 18.97
N GLY A 288 0.91 8.75 18.66
CA GLY A 288 0.95 10.21 18.52
C GLY A 288 0.27 10.77 17.27
N TYR A 289 -0.22 9.90 16.38
CA TYR A 289 -0.75 10.27 15.06
C TYR A 289 -2.21 9.86 14.84
N LEU A 290 -2.83 9.15 15.80
CA LEU A 290 -4.22 8.68 15.72
C LEU A 290 -5.22 9.81 15.44
N ASP A 291 -5.12 10.93 16.16
CA ASP A 291 -6.04 12.07 15.99
C ASP A 291 -5.96 12.66 14.57
N TYR A 292 -4.74 12.80 14.04
CA TYR A 292 -4.53 13.26 12.68
C TYR A 292 -5.10 12.28 11.65
N ILE A 293 -4.89 10.97 11.85
CA ILE A 293 -5.43 9.94 10.95
C ILE A 293 -6.96 9.98 10.97
N TYR A 294 -7.56 10.04 12.16
CA TYR A 294 -9.01 10.09 12.37
C TYR A 294 -9.63 11.23 11.56
N HIS A 295 -9.10 12.45 11.70
CA HIS A 295 -9.63 13.65 11.05
C HIS A 295 -9.14 13.87 9.62
N ARG A 296 -8.36 12.94 9.04
CA ARG A 296 -7.79 13.14 7.70
C ARG A 296 -8.88 13.20 6.62
N GLU A 297 -8.94 14.33 5.91
CA GLU A 297 -9.88 14.53 4.79
C GLU A 297 -9.61 13.64 3.57
N THR A 298 -8.38 13.23 3.30
CA THR A 298 -8.06 12.31 2.21
C THR A 298 -8.13 10.86 2.67
N THR A 299 -8.56 9.94 1.82
CA THR A 299 -8.62 8.50 2.13
C THR A 299 -7.29 7.90 2.60
N PHE A 300 -6.18 8.25 1.93
CA PHE A 300 -4.80 7.87 2.27
C PHE A 300 -4.67 6.38 2.69
N PRO A 301 -4.61 5.45 1.71
CA PRO A 301 -4.85 4.03 1.96
C PRO A 301 -3.90 3.38 2.98
N THR A 302 -2.64 3.84 3.02
CA THR A 302 -1.61 3.34 3.95
C THR A 302 -1.93 3.56 5.43
N PHE A 303 -2.91 4.41 5.77
CA PHE A 303 -3.37 4.53 7.16
C PHE A 303 -4.07 3.27 7.64
N LEU A 304 -4.88 2.63 6.81
CA LEU A 304 -5.55 1.39 7.24
C LEU A 304 -4.54 0.28 7.47
N GLU A 305 -3.54 0.16 6.57
CA GLU A 305 -2.39 -0.72 6.72
C GLU A 305 -1.64 -0.52 8.05
N MET A 306 -1.35 0.74 8.40
CA MET A 306 -0.65 1.07 9.65
C MET A 306 -1.50 0.76 10.89
N LEU A 307 -2.80 1.07 10.86
CA LEU A 307 -3.73 0.86 11.97
C LEU A 307 -3.98 -0.64 12.22
N THR A 308 -4.16 -1.44 11.16
CA THR A 308 -4.35 -2.90 11.29
C THR A 308 -3.09 -3.58 11.79
N ALA A 309 -1.92 -3.19 11.31
CA ALA A 309 -0.64 -3.70 11.82
C ALA A 309 -0.44 -3.39 13.31
N ALA A 310 -0.82 -2.18 13.76
CA ALA A 310 -0.77 -1.81 15.17
C ALA A 310 -1.77 -2.61 16.02
N TYR A 311 -3.00 -2.81 15.53
CA TYR A 311 -4.00 -3.64 16.20
C TYR A 311 -3.50 -5.08 16.37
N GLN A 312 -2.89 -5.66 15.34
CA GLN A 312 -2.30 -6.99 15.42
C GLN A 312 -1.13 -7.04 16.41
N LEU A 313 -0.26 -6.02 16.42
CA LEU A 313 0.84 -5.92 17.38
C LEU A 313 0.33 -5.91 18.82
N ILE A 314 -0.74 -5.16 19.12
CA ILE A 314 -1.37 -5.14 20.44
C ILE A 314 -1.83 -6.53 20.87
N GLY A 315 -2.56 -7.23 20.00
CA GLY A 315 -3.06 -8.58 20.29
C GLY A 315 -1.91 -9.55 20.60
N ASN A 316 -0.86 -9.55 19.76
CA ASN A 316 0.32 -10.39 19.96
C ASN A 316 1.08 -10.02 21.24
N ALA A 317 1.29 -8.74 21.50
CA ALA A 317 2.00 -8.25 22.69
C ALA A 317 1.29 -8.66 23.98
N LYS A 318 -0.05 -8.51 24.05
CA LYS A 318 -0.85 -8.97 25.19
C LYS A 318 -0.75 -10.48 25.36
N ALA A 319 -0.89 -11.26 24.29
CA ALA A 319 -0.76 -12.72 24.34
C ALA A 319 0.63 -13.19 24.85
N MET A 320 1.66 -12.35 24.70
CA MET A 320 3.03 -12.59 25.15
C MET A 320 3.35 -11.99 26.54
N GLY A 321 2.37 -11.41 27.25
CA GLY A 321 2.54 -10.86 28.59
C GLY A 321 3.06 -9.40 28.66
N PHE A 322 2.90 -8.62 27.59
CA PHE A 322 3.29 -7.20 27.52
C PHE A 322 2.12 -6.23 27.69
N GLU A 323 1.09 -6.59 28.47
CA GLU A 323 -0.11 -5.77 28.69
C GLU A 323 0.23 -4.38 29.25
N ASN A 324 1.24 -4.29 30.11
CA ASN A 324 1.70 -3.01 30.67
C ASN A 324 2.30 -2.12 29.60
N THR A 325 3.20 -2.67 28.76
CA THR A 325 3.83 -1.93 27.65
C THR A 325 2.76 -1.40 26.68
N VAL A 326 1.74 -2.21 26.37
CA VAL A 326 0.62 -1.76 25.52
C VAL A 326 -0.12 -0.59 26.16
N ARG A 327 -0.59 -0.78 27.40
CA ARG A 327 -1.40 0.21 28.12
C ARG A 327 -0.70 1.55 28.32
N GLU A 328 0.62 1.57 28.44
CA GLU A 328 1.40 2.79 28.61
C GLU A 328 1.63 3.56 27.30
N ASN A 329 1.45 2.92 26.14
CA ASN A 329 1.90 3.49 24.86
C ASN A 329 0.78 3.76 23.84
N ILE A 330 -0.44 3.27 24.04
CA ILE A 330 -1.54 3.50 23.10
C ILE A 330 -2.92 3.49 23.76
N ASP A 331 -3.79 4.38 23.27
CA ASP A 331 -5.23 4.31 23.51
C ASP A 331 -5.84 3.32 22.50
N GLU A 332 -6.10 2.10 22.96
CA GLU A 332 -6.62 1.01 22.13
C GLU A 332 -8.06 1.25 21.67
N ASP A 333 -8.90 1.83 22.52
CA ASP A 333 -10.29 2.14 22.16
C ASP A 333 -10.31 3.20 21.05
N PHE A 334 -9.47 4.23 21.16
CA PHE A 334 -9.36 5.24 20.11
C PHE A 334 -8.72 4.69 18.83
N LEU A 335 -7.73 3.78 18.93
CA LEU A 335 -7.19 3.05 17.78
C LEU A 335 -8.30 2.30 17.03
N VAL A 336 -9.10 1.50 17.73
CA VAL A 336 -10.20 0.71 17.14
C VAL A 336 -11.26 1.62 16.52
N ALA A 337 -11.66 2.69 17.21
CA ALA A 337 -12.59 3.68 16.66
C ALA A 337 -12.05 4.35 15.39
N THR A 338 -10.76 4.69 15.38
CA THR A 338 -10.07 5.26 14.21
C THR A 338 -10.05 4.25 13.06
N LEU A 339 -9.73 2.99 13.35
CA LEU A 339 -9.63 1.92 12.37
C LEU A 339 -10.99 1.69 11.66
N HIS A 340 -12.09 1.56 12.40
CA HIS A 340 -13.42 1.45 11.80
C HIS A 340 -13.84 2.70 11.02
N HIS A 341 -13.54 3.90 11.55
CA HIS A 341 -13.80 5.15 10.86
C HIS A 341 -13.07 5.20 9.50
N ARG A 342 -11.77 4.84 9.47
CA ARG A 342 -10.95 4.83 8.25
C ARG A 342 -11.38 3.75 7.26
N ALA A 343 -11.72 2.55 7.73
CA ALA A 343 -12.22 1.48 6.87
C ALA A 343 -13.50 1.92 6.12
N ASN A 344 -14.44 2.56 6.81
CA ASN A 344 -15.61 3.14 6.13
C ASN A 344 -15.24 4.32 5.22
N TYR A 345 -14.36 5.22 5.68
CA TYR A 345 -14.03 6.44 4.93
C TYR A 345 -13.31 6.17 3.61
N GLN A 346 -12.49 5.11 3.55
CA GLN A 346 -11.75 4.74 2.34
C GLN A 346 -12.65 4.42 1.13
N ARG A 347 -13.93 4.10 1.35
CA ARG A 347 -14.96 3.97 0.30
C ARG A 347 -15.10 5.22 -0.57
N ALA A 348 -14.77 6.41 -0.06
CA ALA A 348 -14.75 7.64 -0.86
C ALA A 348 -13.65 7.68 -1.94
N GLY A 349 -12.73 6.73 -1.92
CA GLY A 349 -11.69 6.54 -2.93
C GLY A 349 -11.97 5.41 -3.92
N TYR A 350 -13.20 4.88 -3.97
CA TYR A 350 -13.57 3.74 -4.81
C TYR A 350 -14.57 4.12 -5.90
N PHE A 351 -14.39 3.57 -7.10
CA PHE A 351 -15.29 3.79 -8.22
C PHE A 351 -16.51 2.88 -8.17
N TYR A 352 -17.46 3.27 -7.32
CA TYR A 352 -18.84 2.81 -7.42
C TYR A 352 -19.49 3.25 -8.73
N PRO A 353 -20.56 2.57 -9.21
CA PRO A 353 -21.35 3.01 -10.36
C PRO A 353 -21.78 4.48 -10.30
N GLU A 354 -22.28 4.94 -9.14
CA GLU A 354 -22.73 6.32 -8.90
C GLU A 354 -21.60 7.35 -8.98
N VAL A 355 -20.33 6.94 -8.85
CA VAL A 355 -19.17 7.81 -9.02
C VAL A 355 -18.62 7.71 -10.44
N ALA A 356 -18.45 6.48 -10.93
CA ALA A 356 -17.84 6.18 -12.23
C ALA A 356 -18.64 6.77 -13.41
N MET A 357 -19.97 6.86 -13.32
CA MET A 357 -20.84 7.34 -14.39
C MET A 357 -20.54 8.77 -14.88
N TYR A 358 -19.86 9.58 -14.08
CA TYR A 358 -19.49 10.96 -14.44
C TYR A 358 -18.18 11.07 -15.24
N PHE A 359 -17.48 9.96 -15.46
CA PHE A 359 -16.21 9.93 -16.18
C PHE A 359 -16.38 9.55 -17.64
N LYS A 360 -15.36 9.84 -18.46
CA LYS A 360 -15.44 9.68 -19.92
C LYS A 360 -15.71 8.23 -20.36
N ASN A 361 -15.18 7.25 -19.62
CA ASN A 361 -15.38 5.83 -19.89
C ASN A 361 -15.57 5.07 -18.55
N PRO A 362 -16.81 5.04 -18.02
CA PRO A 362 -17.10 4.48 -16.69
C PRO A 362 -16.73 2.99 -16.57
N GLN A 363 -16.98 2.19 -17.60
CA GLN A 363 -16.74 0.74 -17.58
C GLN A 363 -15.26 0.40 -17.39
N ARG A 364 -14.36 1.29 -17.82
CA ARG A 364 -12.92 1.08 -17.75
C ARG A 364 -12.32 1.33 -16.35
N ILE A 365 -13.07 1.90 -15.42
CA ILE A 365 -12.59 2.26 -14.08
C ILE A 365 -13.48 1.72 -12.96
N LEU A 366 -14.66 1.20 -13.31
CA LEU A 366 -15.59 0.61 -12.36
C LEU A 366 -14.89 -0.48 -11.56
N GLY A 367 -15.10 -0.47 -10.24
CA GLY A 367 -14.48 -1.49 -9.37
C GLY A 367 -13.01 -1.24 -9.03
N SER A 368 -12.45 -0.07 -9.37
CA SER A 368 -11.08 0.31 -9.01
C SER A 368 -11.03 1.42 -7.96
N PHE A 369 -9.87 1.59 -7.34
CA PHE A 369 -9.60 2.71 -6.44
C PHE A 369 -8.91 3.88 -7.13
N PHE A 370 -9.08 5.07 -6.57
CA PHE A 370 -8.50 6.31 -7.06
C PHE A 370 -8.02 7.24 -5.96
N ILE A 371 -7.18 8.20 -6.35
CA ILE A 371 -6.75 9.31 -5.48
C ILE A 371 -7.43 10.60 -5.91
N LYS A 372 -8.44 11.03 -5.13
CA LYS A 372 -9.32 12.16 -5.43
C LYS A 372 -8.54 13.46 -5.70
N HIS A 373 -7.62 13.82 -4.82
CA HIS A 373 -6.82 15.05 -4.91
C HIS A 373 -5.77 15.04 -6.02
N HIS A 374 -5.52 13.88 -6.66
CA HIS A 374 -4.73 13.78 -7.89
C HIS A 374 -5.61 13.73 -9.15
N GLY A 375 -6.80 14.35 -9.09
CA GLY A 375 -7.72 14.39 -10.22
C GLY A 375 -8.35 13.03 -10.52
N TYR A 376 -8.68 12.28 -9.46
CA TYR A 376 -9.27 10.93 -9.54
C TYR A 376 -8.37 9.93 -10.29
N ARG A 377 -7.06 10.14 -10.23
CA ARG A 377 -6.07 9.26 -10.86
C ARG A 377 -6.21 7.84 -10.33
N VAL A 378 -6.18 6.88 -11.24
CA VAL A 378 -6.05 5.45 -10.95
C VAL A 378 -4.63 5.03 -11.28
N ARG A 379 -3.95 4.39 -10.36
CA ARG A 379 -2.67 3.71 -10.61
C ARG A 379 -2.64 2.41 -9.85
N ILE A 380 -1.87 1.47 -10.40
CA ILE A 380 -1.63 0.18 -9.76
C ILE A 380 -1.10 0.34 -8.32
N ASP A 381 -0.20 1.30 -8.09
CA ASP A 381 0.36 1.56 -6.76
C ASP A 381 -0.55 2.31 -5.82
N ASP A 382 -1.60 2.94 -6.32
CA ASP A 382 -2.63 3.49 -5.43
C ASP A 382 -3.57 2.35 -4.99
N ILE A 383 -3.92 1.43 -5.90
CA ILE A 383 -4.81 0.28 -5.64
C ILE A 383 -4.16 -0.74 -4.68
N GLU A 384 -2.85 -0.99 -4.82
CA GLU A 384 -2.11 -1.94 -3.97
C GLU A 384 -2.37 -1.70 -2.47
N HIS A 385 -2.24 -0.45 -2.04
CA HIS A 385 -2.37 -0.06 -0.64
C HIS A 385 -3.82 -0.17 -0.13
N TYR A 386 -4.82 0.08 -0.98
CA TYR A 386 -6.21 -0.15 -0.60
C TYR A 386 -6.48 -1.65 -0.41
N LEU A 387 -6.00 -2.49 -1.34
CA LEU A 387 -6.16 -3.93 -1.25
C LEU A 387 -5.50 -4.49 0.02
N SER A 388 -4.20 -4.24 0.22
CA SER A 388 -3.46 -4.75 1.38
C SER A 388 -4.08 -4.27 2.71
N GLY A 389 -4.55 -3.02 2.77
CA GLY A 389 -5.24 -2.48 3.95
C GLY A 389 -6.58 -3.14 4.24
N TYR A 390 -7.44 -3.28 3.22
CA TYR A 390 -8.76 -3.91 3.40
C TYR A 390 -8.68 -5.41 3.67
N ILE A 391 -7.76 -6.12 3.04
CA ILE A 391 -7.53 -7.56 3.29
C ILE A 391 -7.17 -7.79 4.76
N GLN A 392 -6.27 -6.97 5.31
CA GLN A 392 -5.93 -7.04 6.73
C GLN A 392 -7.06 -6.59 7.66
N TYR A 393 -7.84 -5.60 7.25
CA TYR A 393 -9.03 -5.24 8.02
C TYR A 393 -10.00 -6.43 8.11
N GLN A 394 -10.27 -7.10 6.99
CA GLN A 394 -11.15 -8.26 6.97
C GLN A 394 -10.61 -9.44 7.76
N SER A 395 -9.30 -9.70 7.74
CA SER A 395 -8.71 -10.80 8.51
C SER A 395 -8.90 -10.65 10.03
N HIS A 396 -9.12 -9.43 10.52
CA HIS A 396 -9.33 -9.14 11.93
C HIS A 396 -10.80 -8.94 12.34
N PHE A 397 -11.61 -8.33 11.48
CA PHE A 397 -12.92 -7.83 11.86
C PHE A 397 -14.09 -8.46 11.11
N LYS A 398 -13.84 -9.24 10.06
CA LYS A 398 -14.92 -9.93 9.35
C LYS A 398 -15.60 -10.93 10.29
N PRO A 399 -16.94 -10.86 10.48
CA PRO A 399 -17.66 -11.84 11.28
C PRO A 399 -17.48 -13.24 10.70
N ILE A 400 -17.24 -14.23 11.57
CA ILE A 400 -17.28 -15.64 11.17
C ILE A 400 -18.76 -16.00 10.98
N THR A 401 -19.17 -16.18 9.72
CA THR A 401 -20.52 -16.61 9.34
C THR A 401 -20.67 -18.12 9.41
#